data_AF-A0A1I7XZS5-F1
#
_entry.id   AF-A0A1I7XZS5-F1
#
_cell.length_a   1.000
_cell.length_b   1.000
_cell.length_c   1.000
_cell.angle_alpha   90.00
_cell.angle_beta   90.00
_cell.angle_gamma   90.00
#
_symmetry.space_group_name_H-M   'P 1'
#
loop_
_entity.id
_entity.type
_entity.pdbx_description
1 polymer ?
#
loop_
_entity_poly.entity_id
_entity_poly.type
_entity_poly.pdbx_seq_one_letter_code
_entity_poly.pdbx_strand_id
1 'polypeptide(L)'
;MTILMETEKQHSLSLPSTQDVLAALRPGQRYSQPMPPGSGDACLIADLARQHKAPILVLCADPLTAQRLAEEILLFGPALRVRQLPDWETLPYDSFSPHQDLISERLRTLHALTMHEVDVLTVPVTTALYRLAPPSFLAAYTFSFRQGDELDEAQLRAQLMLANYTHMTQVSAPGEFSIRGGLIDLFPMGSVLPYRLDLFDNEIESIRSFDIDTQRSLYPVKEIQLLPGREFPMDEEARTQFRARFREFFEGDPSRALPYKDVGNGIAFAGIEYYLPLFFEETATLMDYVPQGSLVITHGDAQN
;
A
#
# COMPACT_ATOMS: atom_id res chain seq x y z
N MET A 1 -25.02 38.07 -3.16
CA MET A 1 -23.91 37.96 -4.12
C MET A 1 -23.73 36.48 -4.38
N THR A 2 -24.09 36.01 -5.58
CA THR A 2 -24.06 34.59 -5.92
C THR A 2 -22.96 34.41 -6.96
N ILE A 3 -21.93 33.63 -6.63
CA ILE A 3 -20.88 33.27 -7.58
C ILE A 3 -21.38 32.03 -8.30
N LEU A 4 -21.68 32.16 -9.60
CA LEU A 4 -21.88 31.03 -10.50
C LEU A 4 -20.49 30.62 -11.00
N MET A 5 -20.01 29.46 -10.56
CA MET A 5 -18.82 28.85 -11.13
C MET A 5 -19.26 27.94 -12.28
N GLU A 6 -19.09 28.42 -13.51
CA GLU A 6 -19.25 27.58 -14.70
C GLU A 6 -18.01 26.70 -14.88
N THR A 7 -18.22 25.42 -15.13
CA THR A 7 -17.17 24.46 -15.48
C THR A 7 -16.77 24.67 -16.94
N GLU A 8 -15.85 25.61 -17.20
CA GLU A 8 -15.13 25.61 -18.47
C GLU A 8 -14.35 24.29 -18.64
N LYS A 9 -14.24 23.81 -19.89
CA LYS A 9 -13.42 22.64 -20.24
C LYS A 9 -12.02 22.82 -19.67
N GLN A 10 -11.63 21.97 -18.72
CA GLN A 10 -10.31 21.97 -18.06
C GLN A 10 -9.20 22.03 -19.11
N HIS A 11 -8.63 23.22 -19.30
CA HIS A 11 -7.34 23.36 -19.97
C HIS A 11 -6.28 22.94 -18.97
N SER A 12 -5.47 21.94 -19.32
CA SER A 12 -4.33 21.55 -18.49
C SER A 12 -3.36 22.73 -18.42
N LEU A 13 -3.16 23.27 -17.22
CA LEU A 13 -2.22 24.35 -16.96
C LEU A 13 -0.80 23.88 -17.33
N SER A 14 -0.11 24.58 -18.23
CA SER A 14 1.28 24.29 -18.59
C SER A 14 2.15 25.46 -18.19
N LEU A 15 3.19 25.18 -17.39
CA LEU A 15 4.09 26.21 -16.86
C LEU A 15 5.37 26.23 -17.72
N PRO A 16 5.80 27.40 -18.23
CA PRO A 16 7.05 27.51 -18.98
C PRO A 16 8.27 27.02 -18.20
N SER A 17 8.29 27.26 -16.88
CA SER A 17 9.38 26.85 -15.99
C SER A 17 9.56 25.34 -15.91
N THR A 18 8.54 24.53 -16.21
CA THR A 18 8.63 23.06 -16.15
C THR A 18 9.61 22.51 -17.17
N GLN A 19 9.61 23.06 -18.39
CA GLN A 19 10.52 22.62 -19.45
C GLN A 19 11.98 22.94 -19.09
N ASP A 20 12.22 24.12 -18.53
CA ASP A 20 13.56 24.53 -18.07
C ASP A 20 14.07 23.61 -16.96
N VAL A 21 13.22 23.27 -15.99
CA VAL A 21 13.54 22.32 -14.91
C VAL A 21 13.89 20.94 -15.49
N LEU A 22 13.02 20.38 -16.34
CA LEU A 22 13.25 19.06 -16.94
C LEU A 22 14.51 19.03 -17.82
N ALA A 23 14.80 20.11 -18.56
CA ALA A 23 15.99 20.22 -19.39
C ALA A 23 17.28 20.34 -18.57
N ALA A 24 17.21 20.91 -17.36
CA ALA A 24 18.35 21.06 -16.46
C ALA A 24 18.67 19.77 -15.67
N LEU A 25 17.70 18.89 -15.46
CA LEU A 25 17.87 17.67 -14.68
C LEU A 25 18.82 16.67 -15.37
N ARG A 26 19.72 16.08 -14.58
CA ARG A 26 20.61 14.98 -14.98
C ARG A 26 20.59 13.91 -13.89
N PRO A 27 20.66 12.61 -14.25
CA PRO A 27 20.72 11.54 -13.25
C PRO A 27 21.82 11.79 -12.20
N GLY A 28 21.47 11.70 -10.92
CA GLY A 28 22.39 11.90 -9.80
C GLY A 28 22.74 13.37 -9.47
N GLN A 29 22.25 14.34 -10.25
CA GLN A 29 22.46 15.76 -9.96
C GLN A 29 21.27 16.36 -9.21
N ARG A 30 21.56 17.33 -8.35
CA ARG A 30 20.55 18.12 -7.64
C ARG A 30 20.28 19.40 -8.42
N TYR A 31 19.00 19.73 -8.56
CA TYR A 31 18.54 21.01 -9.07
C TYR A 31 17.68 21.68 -7.99
N SER A 32 17.97 22.95 -7.69
CA SER A 32 17.23 23.71 -6.68
C SER A 32 16.27 24.69 -7.36
N GLN A 33 14.99 24.55 -7.05
CA GLN A 33 13.91 25.43 -7.48
C GLN A 33 13.38 26.15 -6.22
N PRO A 34 13.28 27.49 -6.20
CA PRO A 34 12.57 28.19 -5.14
C PRO A 34 11.13 27.69 -5.01
N MET A 35 10.67 27.45 -3.79
CA MET A 35 9.31 26.97 -3.55
C MET A 35 8.29 28.02 -4.03
N PRO A 36 7.38 27.66 -4.96
CA PRO A 36 6.31 28.56 -5.36
C PRO A 36 5.40 28.92 -4.18
N PRO A 37 4.82 30.13 -4.13
CA PRO A 37 3.92 30.51 -3.06
C PRO A 37 2.58 29.78 -3.13
N GLY A 38 1.97 29.51 -1.97
CA GLY A 38 0.67 28.84 -1.86
C GLY A 38 0.70 27.44 -2.51
N SER A 39 -0.41 27.06 -3.17
CA SER A 39 -0.52 25.78 -3.89
C SER A 39 0.22 25.75 -5.24
N GLY A 40 1.11 26.72 -5.49
CA GLY A 40 1.94 26.74 -6.70
C GLY A 40 2.93 25.57 -6.77
N ASP A 41 3.29 25.00 -5.63
CA ASP A 41 4.09 23.77 -5.53
C ASP A 41 3.33 22.56 -6.08
N ALA A 42 2.08 22.35 -5.67
CA ALA A 42 1.21 21.31 -6.19
C ALA A 42 0.95 21.50 -7.70
N CYS A 43 0.76 22.74 -8.14
CA CYS A 43 0.61 23.07 -9.56
C CYS A 43 1.87 22.69 -10.38
N LEU A 44 3.05 23.03 -9.86
CA LEU A 44 4.33 22.69 -10.47
C LEU A 44 4.55 21.17 -10.53
N ILE A 45 4.27 20.45 -9.45
CA ILE A 45 4.40 18.99 -9.40
C ILE A 45 3.43 18.32 -10.39
N ALA A 46 2.18 18.80 -10.47
CA ALA A 46 1.20 18.28 -11.42
C ALA A 46 1.64 18.48 -12.88
N ASP A 47 2.23 19.64 -13.20
CA ASP A 47 2.72 19.91 -14.55
C ASP A 47 3.99 19.10 -14.88
N LEU A 48 4.91 18.94 -13.93
CA LEU A 48 6.05 18.04 -14.05
C LEU A 48 5.60 16.59 -14.30
N ALA A 49 4.61 16.10 -13.56
CA ALA A 49 4.11 14.73 -13.67
C ALA A 49 3.53 14.44 -15.07
N ARG A 50 2.83 15.42 -15.66
CA ARG A 50 2.32 15.30 -17.05
C ARG A 50 3.43 15.22 -18.09
N GLN A 51 4.57 15.86 -17.84
CA GLN A 51 5.66 16.01 -18.83
C GLN A 51 6.78 14.97 -18.68
N HIS A 52 7.08 14.52 -17.46
CA HIS A 52 8.25 13.67 -17.13
C HIS A 52 8.12 12.20 -17.58
N LYS A 53 6.90 11.72 -17.89
CA LYS A 53 6.59 10.34 -18.37
C LYS A 53 7.03 9.18 -17.45
N ALA A 54 7.58 9.48 -16.28
CA ALA A 54 7.92 8.53 -15.22
C ALA A 54 7.37 9.05 -13.89
N PRO A 55 7.17 8.18 -12.87
CA PRO A 55 6.61 8.59 -11.60
C PRO A 55 7.48 9.63 -10.89
N ILE A 56 6.84 10.55 -10.17
CA ILE A 56 7.51 11.52 -9.31
C ILE A 56 7.36 11.08 -7.84
N LEU A 57 8.47 10.91 -7.14
CA LEU A 57 8.52 10.68 -5.70
C LEU A 57 8.71 12.02 -4.98
N VAL A 58 7.73 12.43 -4.18
CA VAL A 58 7.79 13.67 -3.39
C VAL A 58 8.01 13.33 -1.91
N LEU A 59 9.25 13.50 -1.46
CA LEU A 59 9.66 13.36 -0.07
C LEU A 59 9.31 14.63 0.70
N CYS A 60 8.36 14.55 1.62
CA CYS A 60 7.85 15.68 2.39
C CYS A 60 8.45 15.69 3.80
N ALA A 61 8.73 16.87 4.34
CA ALA A 61 9.26 17.00 5.70
C ALA A 61 8.30 16.46 6.78
N ASP A 62 6.98 16.52 6.55
CA ASP A 62 5.96 16.11 7.51
C ASP A 62 4.71 15.48 6.83
N PRO A 63 3.89 14.72 7.59
CA PRO A 63 2.67 14.08 7.07
C PRO A 63 1.60 15.03 6.54
N LEU A 64 1.42 16.19 7.16
CA LEU A 64 0.38 17.15 6.76
C LEU A 64 0.71 17.75 5.40
N THR A 65 1.98 18.03 5.13
CA THR A 65 2.45 18.47 3.82
C THR A 65 2.25 17.39 2.75
N ALA A 66 2.56 16.12 3.05
CA ALA A 66 2.35 15.01 2.12
C ALA A 66 0.87 14.84 1.73
N GLN A 67 -0.03 14.96 2.71
CA GLN A 67 -1.48 14.90 2.50
C GLN A 67 -1.97 16.09 1.68
N ARG A 68 -1.61 17.32 2.07
CA ARG A 68 -1.98 18.55 1.34
C ARG A 68 -1.58 18.46 -0.12
N LEU A 69 -0.34 18.05 -0.40
CA LEU A 69 0.15 17.92 -1.77
C LEU A 69 -0.64 16.87 -2.55
N ALA A 70 -0.93 15.71 -1.95
CA ALA A 70 -1.72 14.67 -2.61
C ALA A 70 -3.10 15.18 -3.04
N GLU A 71 -3.77 15.95 -2.18
CA GLU A 71 -5.08 16.55 -2.46
C GLU A 71 -4.99 17.70 -3.49
N GLU A 72 -4.05 18.63 -3.32
CA GLU A 72 -3.92 19.81 -4.17
C GLU A 72 -3.43 19.47 -5.58
N ILE A 73 -2.55 18.48 -5.76
CA ILE A 73 -2.05 18.07 -7.09
C ILE A 73 -3.22 17.64 -7.97
N LEU A 74 -4.22 16.95 -7.41
CA LEU A 74 -5.41 16.51 -8.15
C LEU A 74 -6.30 17.68 -8.59
N LEU A 75 -6.26 18.83 -7.91
CA LEU A 75 -6.97 20.05 -8.37
C LEU A 75 -6.37 20.59 -9.68
N PHE A 76 -5.05 20.45 -9.87
CA PHE A 76 -4.34 20.91 -11.06
C PHE A 76 -4.13 19.82 -12.11
N GLY A 77 -4.28 18.55 -11.75
CA GLY A 77 -4.16 17.40 -12.63
C GLY A 77 -5.13 16.27 -12.23
N PRO A 78 -6.44 16.41 -12.47
CA PRO A 78 -7.45 15.42 -12.06
C PRO A 78 -7.28 14.03 -12.69
N ALA A 79 -6.56 13.96 -13.82
CA ALA A 79 -6.26 12.70 -14.50
C ALA A 79 -4.99 12.00 -13.97
N LEU A 80 -4.22 12.66 -13.09
CA LEU A 80 -3.02 12.08 -12.49
C LEU A 80 -3.42 11.04 -11.46
N ARG A 81 -2.68 9.93 -11.43
CA ARG A 81 -2.78 8.89 -10.42
C ARG A 81 -1.87 9.25 -9.26
N VAL A 82 -2.39 10.05 -8.34
CA VAL A 82 -1.67 10.50 -7.14
C VAL A 82 -1.94 9.53 -5.99
N ARG A 83 -0.89 9.08 -5.31
CA ARG A 83 -0.99 8.28 -4.09
C ARG A 83 -0.12 8.86 -2.99
N GLN A 84 -0.53 8.61 -1.75
CA GLN A 84 0.31 8.77 -0.58
C GLN A 84 0.73 7.38 -0.08
N LEU A 85 1.97 7.22 0.38
CA LEU A 85 2.34 6.05 1.18
C LEU A 85 2.04 6.39 2.65
N PRO A 86 1.03 5.76 3.27
CA PRO A 86 0.67 6.08 4.64
C PRO A 86 1.73 5.60 5.63
N ASP A 87 1.84 6.33 6.73
CA ASP A 87 2.62 5.92 7.88
C ASP A 87 1.92 4.77 8.62
N TRP A 88 2.65 4.05 9.47
CA TRP A 88 2.05 3.07 10.37
C TRP A 88 1.24 3.71 11.50
N GLU A 89 1.42 5.01 11.76
CA GLU A 89 0.78 5.75 12.86
C GLU A 89 1.02 5.11 14.23
N THR A 90 2.15 4.43 14.38
CA THR A 90 2.66 3.88 15.63
C THR A 90 4.03 4.47 15.91
N LEU A 91 4.43 4.54 17.19
CA LEU A 91 5.77 5.00 17.52
C LEU A 91 6.81 3.93 17.14
N PRO A 92 8.04 4.33 16.76
CA PRO A 92 9.09 3.35 16.49
C PRO A 92 9.28 2.40 17.68
N TYR A 93 9.19 1.09 17.42
CA TYR A 93 9.28 0.02 18.42
C TYR A 93 8.14 0.02 19.45
N ASP A 94 6.96 0.51 19.07
CA ASP A 94 5.76 0.43 19.89
C ASP A 94 5.26 -1.02 20.03
N SER A 95 4.48 -1.23 21.09
CA SER A 95 3.82 -2.50 21.40
C SER A 95 2.46 -2.66 20.71
N PHE A 96 2.08 -1.73 19.84
CA PHE A 96 0.88 -1.77 19.03
C PHE A 96 1.23 -2.09 17.58
N SER A 97 0.38 -2.88 16.92
CA SER A 97 0.45 -3.04 15.47
C SER A 97 -0.35 -1.93 14.78
N PRO A 98 0.02 -1.56 13.54
CA PRO A 98 -0.73 -0.58 12.75
C PRO A 98 -2.16 -1.05 12.48
N HIS A 99 -3.06 -0.10 12.24
CA HIS A 99 -4.43 -0.42 11.86
C HIS A 99 -4.48 -1.16 10.51
N GLN A 100 -5.40 -2.10 10.34
CA GLN A 100 -5.50 -2.92 9.12
C GLN A 100 -5.77 -2.07 7.87
N ASP A 101 -6.50 -0.96 8.01
CA ASP A 101 -6.73 -0.02 6.91
C ASP A 101 -5.44 0.62 6.41
N LEU A 102 -4.51 0.97 7.32
CA LEU A 102 -3.20 1.52 6.96
C LEU A 102 -2.35 0.46 6.26
N ILE A 103 -2.33 -0.77 6.75
CA ILE A 103 -1.65 -1.89 6.09
C ILE A 103 -2.23 -2.14 4.68
N SER A 104 -3.55 -2.16 4.56
CA SER A 104 -4.27 -2.32 3.29
C SER A 104 -3.92 -1.22 2.29
N GLU A 105 -3.90 0.04 2.72
CA GLU A 105 -3.56 1.18 1.87
C GLU A 105 -2.08 1.19 1.49
N ARG A 106 -1.18 0.85 2.41
CA ARG A 106 0.25 0.71 2.13
C ARG A 106 0.51 -0.37 1.09
N LEU A 107 -0.05 -1.56 1.26
CA LEU A 107 0.08 -2.65 0.29
C LEU A 107 -0.50 -2.26 -1.08
N ARG A 108 -1.65 -1.57 -1.12
CA ARG A 108 -2.20 -1.02 -2.36
C ARG A 108 -1.21 -0.07 -3.03
N THR A 109 -0.65 0.87 -2.28
CA THR A 109 0.28 1.87 -2.82
C THR A 109 1.55 1.22 -3.35
N LEU A 110 2.13 0.28 -2.60
CA LEU A 110 3.32 -0.47 -3.03
C LEU A 110 3.03 -1.35 -4.27
N HIS A 111 1.88 -2.02 -4.32
CA HIS A 111 1.47 -2.79 -5.49
C HIS A 111 1.22 -1.90 -6.71
N ALA A 112 0.58 -0.75 -6.54
CA ALA A 112 0.35 0.19 -7.64
C ALA A 112 1.67 0.73 -8.21
N LEU A 113 2.71 0.92 -7.38
CA LEU A 113 4.04 1.30 -7.86
C LEU A 113 4.65 0.22 -8.77
N THR A 114 4.55 -1.07 -8.40
CA THR A 114 5.07 -2.18 -9.21
C THR A 114 4.28 -2.39 -10.51
N MET A 115 3.00 -1.99 -10.53
CA MET A 115 2.14 -2.01 -11.72
C MET A 115 2.24 -0.75 -12.59
N HIS A 116 3.11 0.21 -12.25
CA HIS A 116 3.22 1.51 -12.95
C HIS A 116 1.91 2.31 -12.98
N GLU A 117 1.13 2.19 -11.90
CA GLU A 117 -0.17 2.83 -11.70
C GLU A 117 -0.11 4.12 -10.87
N VAL A 118 1.06 4.72 -10.74
CA VAL A 118 1.30 5.93 -9.94
C VAL A 118 2.07 6.96 -10.77
N ASP A 119 1.52 8.15 -10.89
CA ASP A 119 2.19 9.29 -11.54
C ASP A 119 2.93 10.15 -10.51
N VAL A 120 2.35 10.31 -9.32
CA VAL A 120 2.97 11.02 -8.19
C VAL A 120 2.76 10.23 -6.91
N LEU A 121 3.84 9.98 -6.19
CA LEU A 121 3.82 9.42 -4.83
C LEU A 121 4.27 10.49 -3.85
N THR A 122 3.40 10.90 -2.92
CA THR A 122 3.80 11.71 -1.76
C THR A 122 4.12 10.80 -0.58
N VAL A 123 5.18 11.11 0.14
CA VAL A 123 5.57 10.33 1.33
C VAL A 123 6.31 11.22 2.33
N PRO A 124 6.00 11.14 3.63
CA PRO A 124 6.83 11.76 4.65
C PRO A 124 8.21 11.11 4.70
N VAL A 125 9.28 11.88 4.93
CA VAL A 125 10.64 11.32 5.01
C VAL A 125 10.73 10.22 6.08
N THR A 126 10.06 10.40 7.22
CA THR A 126 10.03 9.40 8.31
C THR A 126 9.48 8.06 7.86
N THR A 127 8.44 8.05 7.03
CA THR A 127 7.83 6.83 6.48
C THR A 127 8.69 6.22 5.36
N ALA A 128 9.34 7.06 4.55
CA ALA A 128 10.24 6.60 3.48
C ALA A 128 11.49 5.87 3.99
N LEU A 129 11.87 6.09 5.26
CA LEU A 129 13.01 5.44 5.90
C LEU A 129 12.75 4.00 6.35
N TYR A 130 11.49 3.57 6.39
CA TYR A 130 11.16 2.20 6.80
C TYR A 130 11.71 1.16 5.83
N ARG A 131 12.15 0.04 6.40
CA ARG A 131 12.40 -1.18 5.63
C ARG A 131 11.06 -1.79 5.26
N LEU A 132 10.95 -2.23 4.02
CA LEU A 132 9.75 -2.80 3.43
C LEU A 132 9.98 -4.27 3.11
N ALA A 133 8.88 -5.02 2.93
CA ALA A 133 8.94 -6.31 2.28
C ALA A 133 9.54 -6.16 0.88
N PRO A 134 10.27 -7.15 0.35
CA PRO A 134 10.70 -7.15 -1.04
C PRO A 134 9.51 -7.12 -2.02
N PRO A 135 9.62 -6.49 -3.20
CA PRO A 135 8.56 -6.56 -4.22
C PRO A 135 8.19 -8.00 -4.63
N SER A 136 9.15 -8.93 -4.54
CA SER A 136 8.92 -10.36 -4.78
C SER A 136 7.94 -10.98 -3.78
N PHE A 137 7.89 -10.51 -2.53
CA PHE A 137 6.92 -10.95 -1.54
C PHE A 137 5.50 -10.54 -1.97
N LEU A 138 5.28 -9.27 -2.37
CA LEU A 138 3.96 -8.86 -2.86
C LEU A 138 3.56 -9.70 -4.08
N ALA A 139 4.46 -9.93 -5.03
CA ALA A 139 4.17 -10.70 -6.23
C ALA A 139 3.81 -12.17 -5.92
N ALA A 140 4.50 -12.80 -4.97
CA ALA A 140 4.28 -14.21 -4.61
C ALA A 140 2.94 -14.47 -3.89
N TYR A 141 2.43 -13.47 -3.17
CA TYR A 141 1.20 -13.59 -2.36
C TYR A 141 0.06 -12.70 -2.90
N THR A 142 0.10 -12.37 -4.19
CA THR A 142 -1.00 -11.73 -4.90
C THR A 142 -1.84 -12.79 -5.60
N PHE A 143 -3.14 -12.84 -5.30
CA PHE A 143 -4.09 -13.77 -5.91
C PHE A 143 -5.18 -13.00 -6.64
N SER A 144 -5.78 -13.61 -7.66
CA SER A 144 -6.94 -13.04 -8.35
C SER A 144 -8.02 -14.09 -8.51
N PHE A 145 -9.27 -13.70 -8.30
CA PHE A 145 -10.43 -14.54 -8.55
C PHE A 145 -11.34 -13.86 -9.57
N ARG A 146 -11.88 -14.63 -10.49
CA ARG A 146 -12.77 -14.19 -11.54
C ARG A 146 -14.04 -15.02 -11.52
N GLN A 147 -15.14 -14.41 -11.95
CA GLN A 147 -16.36 -15.15 -12.22
C GLN A 147 -16.07 -16.31 -13.20
N GLY A 148 -16.52 -17.52 -12.85
CA GLY A 148 -16.26 -18.76 -13.59
C GLY A 148 -15.02 -19.53 -13.15
N ASP A 149 -14.21 -19.02 -12.20
CA ASP A 149 -13.11 -19.81 -11.63
C ASP A 149 -13.66 -20.94 -10.74
N GLU A 150 -12.97 -22.09 -10.76
CA GLU A 150 -13.25 -23.19 -9.82
C GLU A 150 -12.48 -22.99 -8.50
N LEU A 151 -13.16 -23.16 -7.37
CA LEU A 151 -12.63 -23.04 -6.02
C LEU A 151 -12.96 -24.28 -5.18
N ASP A 152 -11.91 -24.88 -4.60
CA ASP A 152 -12.05 -25.79 -3.48
C ASP A 152 -12.01 -24.98 -2.17
N GLU A 153 -13.07 -25.09 -1.37
CA GLU A 153 -13.23 -24.33 -0.12
C GLU A 153 -12.07 -24.55 0.86
N ALA A 154 -11.64 -25.81 1.02
CA ALA A 154 -10.61 -26.18 1.98
C ALA A 154 -9.23 -25.67 1.53
N GLN A 155 -8.95 -25.77 0.23
CA GLN A 155 -7.74 -25.25 -0.37
C GLN A 155 -7.70 -23.72 -0.31
N LEU A 156 -8.79 -23.04 -0.64
CA LEU A 156 -8.90 -21.59 -0.55
C LEU A 156 -8.67 -21.12 0.89
N ARG A 157 -9.30 -21.78 1.86
CA ARG A 157 -9.09 -21.46 3.28
C ARG A 157 -7.61 -21.58 3.65
N ALA A 158 -6.94 -22.64 3.23
CA ALA A 158 -5.51 -22.83 3.48
C ALA A 158 -4.66 -21.74 2.81
N GLN A 159 -4.98 -21.38 1.56
CA GLN A 159 -4.30 -20.30 0.83
C GLN A 159 -4.49 -18.94 1.49
N LEU A 160 -5.71 -18.60 1.92
CA LEU A 160 -6.01 -17.35 2.62
C LEU A 160 -5.28 -17.28 3.96
N MET A 161 -5.25 -18.38 4.72
CA MET A 161 -4.47 -18.45 5.97
C MET A 161 -2.97 -18.30 5.72
N LEU A 162 -2.44 -18.92 4.66
CA LEU A 162 -1.04 -18.77 4.24
C LEU A 162 -0.73 -17.31 3.86
N ALA A 163 -1.67 -16.66 3.20
CA ALA A 163 -1.61 -15.24 2.85
C ALA A 163 -1.95 -14.32 4.03
N ASN A 164 -1.97 -14.81 5.27
CA ASN A 164 -2.21 -14.01 6.48
C ASN A 164 -3.60 -13.40 6.64
N TYR A 165 -4.61 -13.93 5.96
CA TYR A 165 -6.00 -13.55 6.20
C TYR A 165 -6.56 -14.22 7.44
N THR A 166 -7.45 -13.52 8.14
CA THR A 166 -8.08 -14.00 9.37
C THR A 166 -9.49 -14.50 9.09
N HIS A 167 -9.75 -15.75 9.47
CA HIS A 167 -11.08 -16.33 9.36
C HIS A 167 -11.98 -15.80 10.48
N MET A 168 -13.01 -15.04 10.11
CA MET A 168 -13.99 -14.47 11.02
C MET A 168 -15.36 -15.09 10.78
N THR A 169 -16.26 -14.92 11.75
CA THR A 169 -17.68 -15.27 11.54
C THR A 169 -18.30 -14.32 10.53
N GLN A 170 -18.00 -13.04 10.62
CA GLN A 170 -18.50 -11.96 9.75
C GLN A 170 -17.35 -11.03 9.41
N VAL A 171 -17.27 -10.63 8.15
CA VAL A 171 -16.21 -9.75 7.63
C VAL A 171 -16.57 -8.29 7.91
N SER A 172 -15.61 -7.56 8.47
CA SER A 172 -15.74 -6.17 8.89
C SER A 172 -14.52 -5.30 8.56
N ALA A 173 -13.33 -5.88 8.43
CA ALA A 173 -12.08 -5.17 8.16
C ALA A 173 -11.25 -5.83 7.05
N PRO A 174 -10.35 -5.10 6.37
CA PRO A 174 -9.40 -5.67 5.42
C PRO A 174 -8.59 -6.81 6.02
N GLY A 175 -8.30 -7.83 5.20
CA GLY A 175 -7.58 -9.04 5.64
C GLY A 175 -8.47 -10.08 6.31
N GLU A 176 -9.79 -9.87 6.37
CA GLU A 176 -10.73 -10.84 6.92
C GLU A 176 -11.44 -11.63 5.81
N PHE A 177 -11.82 -12.86 6.14
CA PHE A 177 -12.72 -13.67 5.32
C PHE A 177 -13.66 -14.51 6.19
N SER A 178 -14.78 -14.92 5.61
CA SER A 178 -15.70 -15.89 6.21
C SER A 178 -16.23 -16.83 5.14
N ILE A 179 -16.48 -18.08 5.51
CA ILE A 179 -17.03 -19.10 4.62
C ILE A 179 -18.29 -19.68 5.25
N ARG A 180 -19.39 -19.70 4.49
CA ARG A 180 -20.71 -20.14 4.94
C ARG A 180 -21.41 -20.91 3.82
N GLY A 181 -21.07 -22.19 3.67
CA GLY A 181 -21.54 -22.99 2.52
C GLY A 181 -21.00 -22.42 1.22
N GLY A 182 -21.84 -22.25 0.21
CA GLY A 182 -21.45 -21.65 -1.08
C GLY A 182 -21.14 -20.15 -1.04
N LEU A 183 -21.26 -19.46 0.10
CA LEU A 183 -20.95 -18.04 0.21
C LEU A 183 -19.60 -17.81 0.88
N ILE A 184 -18.76 -17.03 0.22
CA ILE A 184 -17.47 -16.61 0.73
C ILE A 184 -17.43 -15.08 0.76
N ASP A 185 -17.39 -14.52 1.97
CA ASP A 185 -17.14 -13.10 2.16
C ASP A 185 -15.65 -12.88 2.39
N LEU A 186 -15.10 -11.87 1.73
CA LEU A 186 -13.68 -11.56 1.77
C LEU A 186 -13.51 -10.05 1.72
N PHE A 187 -12.62 -9.51 2.55
CA PHE A 187 -12.16 -8.13 2.41
C PHE A 187 -10.69 -8.13 1.99
N PRO A 188 -10.40 -8.09 0.68
CA PRO A 188 -9.02 -8.12 0.20
C PRO A 188 -8.22 -6.93 0.74
N MET A 189 -6.99 -7.21 1.19
CA MET A 189 -6.01 -6.15 1.37
C MET A 189 -5.80 -5.43 0.04
N GLY A 190 -5.76 -4.10 0.12
CA GLY A 190 -5.71 -3.23 -1.05
C GLY A 190 -7.04 -3.06 -1.78
N SER A 191 -8.17 -3.56 -1.29
CA SER A 191 -9.52 -3.18 -1.76
C SER A 191 -10.19 -2.14 -0.85
N VAL A 192 -11.04 -1.28 -1.43
CA VAL A 192 -11.80 -0.25 -0.68
C VAL A 192 -13.08 -0.86 -0.11
N LEU A 193 -13.57 -1.92 -0.74
CA LEU A 193 -14.80 -2.61 -0.37
C LEU A 193 -14.54 -4.11 -0.25
N PRO A 194 -15.29 -4.81 0.60
CA PRO A 194 -15.29 -6.26 0.64
C PRO A 194 -16.16 -6.85 -0.48
N TYR A 195 -15.97 -8.13 -0.76
CA TYR A 195 -16.66 -8.88 -1.80
C TYR A 195 -17.24 -10.17 -1.27
N ARG A 196 -18.41 -10.51 -1.79
CA ARG A 196 -19.10 -11.80 -1.60
C ARG A 196 -18.98 -12.58 -2.90
N LEU A 197 -18.39 -13.76 -2.82
CA LEU A 197 -18.34 -14.75 -3.88
C LEU A 197 -19.48 -15.74 -3.62
N ASP A 198 -20.32 -15.92 -4.63
CA ASP A 198 -21.42 -16.90 -4.62
C ASP A 198 -21.01 -18.10 -5.46
N LEU A 199 -20.92 -19.27 -4.84
CA LEU A 199 -20.48 -20.50 -5.45
C LEU A 199 -21.67 -21.38 -5.83
N PHE A 200 -21.65 -21.89 -7.05
CA PHE A 200 -22.51 -22.99 -7.47
C PHE A 200 -21.63 -24.24 -7.64
N ASP A 201 -21.87 -25.25 -6.81
CA ASP A 201 -20.94 -26.36 -6.59
C ASP A 201 -19.54 -25.87 -6.23
N ASN A 202 -18.58 -25.94 -7.16
CA ASN A 202 -17.21 -25.43 -6.99
C ASN A 202 -16.89 -24.24 -7.90
N GLU A 203 -17.85 -23.67 -8.63
CA GLU A 203 -17.62 -22.56 -9.57
C GLU A 203 -18.10 -21.22 -8.98
N ILE A 204 -17.33 -20.14 -9.17
CA ILE A 204 -17.75 -18.78 -8.81
C ILE A 204 -18.84 -18.32 -9.79
N GLU A 205 -20.10 -18.44 -9.40
CA GLU A 205 -21.24 -17.99 -10.18
C GLU A 205 -21.30 -16.45 -10.25
N SER A 206 -21.04 -15.76 -9.13
CA SER A 206 -21.02 -14.30 -9.12
C SER A 206 -20.11 -13.72 -8.04
N ILE A 207 -19.61 -12.50 -8.31
CA ILE A 207 -18.86 -11.71 -7.33
C ILE A 207 -19.57 -10.37 -7.16
N ARG A 208 -19.85 -9.96 -5.92
CA ARG A 208 -20.51 -8.69 -5.60
C ARG A 208 -19.80 -7.97 -4.48
N SER A 209 -19.62 -6.67 -4.59
CA SER A 209 -19.25 -5.86 -3.42
C SER A 209 -20.38 -5.88 -2.39
N PHE A 210 -20.07 -5.66 -1.12
CA PHE A 210 -21.08 -5.50 -0.06
C PHE A 210 -20.69 -4.43 0.95
N ASP A 211 -21.68 -3.96 1.70
CA ASP A 211 -21.52 -2.97 2.76
C ASP A 211 -21.26 -3.66 4.11
N ILE A 212 -20.19 -3.28 4.81
CA ILE A 212 -19.75 -3.95 6.06
C ILE A 212 -20.74 -3.77 7.22
N ASP A 213 -21.52 -2.69 7.25
CA ASP A 213 -22.44 -2.43 8.35
C ASP A 213 -23.76 -3.18 8.17
N THR A 214 -24.32 -3.12 6.97
CA THR A 214 -25.61 -3.73 6.62
C THR A 214 -25.50 -5.17 6.13
N GLN A 215 -24.30 -5.60 5.73
CA GLN A 215 -24.00 -6.93 5.15
C GLN A 215 -24.79 -7.23 3.86
N ARG A 216 -25.24 -6.17 3.17
CA ARG A 216 -26.02 -6.25 1.94
C ARG A 216 -25.12 -6.05 0.73
N SER A 217 -25.35 -6.85 -0.30
CA SER A 217 -24.68 -6.69 -1.58
C SER A 217 -24.99 -5.34 -2.21
N LEU A 218 -23.98 -4.76 -2.85
CA LEU A 218 -24.02 -3.49 -3.55
C LEU A 218 -24.07 -3.76 -5.07
N TYR A 219 -22.93 -3.84 -5.73
CA TYR A 219 -22.83 -3.99 -7.18
C TYR A 219 -21.96 -5.20 -7.59
N PRO A 220 -22.26 -5.84 -8.73
CA PRO A 220 -21.46 -6.95 -9.23
C PRO A 220 -20.10 -6.48 -9.77
N VAL A 221 -19.09 -7.34 -9.65
CA VAL A 221 -17.77 -7.18 -10.27
C VAL A 221 -17.39 -8.48 -10.98
N LYS A 222 -16.48 -8.39 -11.96
CA LYS A 222 -16.04 -9.55 -12.75
C LYS A 222 -14.86 -10.28 -12.13
N GLU A 223 -14.02 -9.53 -11.45
CA GLU A 223 -12.77 -10.02 -10.87
C GLU A 223 -12.43 -9.24 -9.62
N ILE A 224 -11.68 -9.87 -8.74
CA ILE A 224 -11.08 -9.28 -7.56
C ILE A 224 -9.62 -9.67 -7.46
N GLN A 225 -8.83 -8.81 -6.84
CA GLN A 225 -7.43 -9.07 -6.53
C GLN A 225 -7.24 -9.04 -5.02
N LEU A 226 -6.43 -9.95 -4.51
CA LEU A 226 -6.03 -10.07 -3.13
C LEU A 226 -4.55 -9.77 -3.02
N LEU A 227 -4.22 -8.79 -2.19
CA LEU A 227 -2.86 -8.60 -1.69
C LEU A 227 -2.66 -9.42 -0.41
N PRO A 228 -1.41 -9.59 0.06
CA PRO A 228 -1.13 -10.33 1.29
C PRO A 228 -1.81 -9.68 2.49
N GLY A 229 -2.24 -10.46 3.48
CA GLY A 229 -2.90 -9.97 4.69
C GLY A 229 -1.98 -9.15 5.61
N ARG A 230 -0.66 -9.21 5.40
CA ARG A 230 0.38 -8.53 6.19
C ARG A 230 1.55 -8.12 5.29
N GLU A 231 2.38 -7.21 5.78
CA GLU A 231 3.64 -6.80 5.12
C GLU A 231 4.79 -7.79 5.35
N PHE A 232 4.52 -9.01 5.85
CA PHE A 232 5.51 -10.07 6.07
C PHE A 232 4.83 -11.45 6.08
N PRO A 233 5.54 -12.52 5.72
CA PRO A 233 5.00 -13.88 5.75
C PRO A 233 4.93 -14.45 7.18
N MET A 234 3.98 -15.34 7.46
CA MET A 234 3.92 -16.14 8.71
C MET A 234 3.75 -17.64 8.48
N ASP A 235 4.08 -18.13 7.30
CA ASP A 235 4.13 -19.57 7.06
C ASP A 235 5.22 -20.27 7.89
N GLU A 236 5.29 -21.60 7.82
CA GLU A 236 6.27 -22.36 8.61
C GLU A 236 7.72 -22.02 8.28
N GLU A 237 8.01 -21.75 7.02
CA GLU A 237 9.36 -21.37 6.56
C GLU A 237 9.74 -20.01 7.12
N ALA A 238 8.88 -19.01 6.97
CA ALA A 238 9.08 -17.66 7.49
C ALA A 238 9.25 -17.63 9.02
N ARG A 239 8.45 -18.40 9.76
CA ARG A 239 8.58 -18.51 11.23
C ARG A 239 9.89 -19.17 11.65
N THR A 240 10.35 -20.17 10.90
CA THR A 240 11.64 -20.82 11.13
C THR A 240 12.79 -19.85 10.87
N GLN A 241 12.73 -19.11 9.76
CA GLN A 241 13.70 -18.08 9.42
C GLN A 241 13.75 -16.96 10.46
N PHE A 242 12.60 -16.45 10.88
CA PHE A 242 12.49 -15.45 11.95
C PHE A 242 13.21 -15.91 13.21
N ARG A 243 12.94 -17.14 13.67
CA ARG A 243 13.57 -17.69 14.88
C ARG A 243 15.06 -17.95 14.72
N ALA A 244 15.51 -18.32 13.52
CA ALA A 244 16.94 -18.44 13.23
C ALA A 244 17.63 -17.09 13.37
N ARG A 245 17.16 -16.07 12.65
CA ARG A 245 17.72 -14.71 12.67
C ARG A 245 17.60 -14.05 14.04
N PHE A 246 16.49 -14.26 14.76
CA PHE A 246 16.34 -13.76 16.12
C PHE A 246 17.49 -14.22 17.03
N ARG A 247 17.92 -15.49 16.91
CA ARG A 247 19.05 -16.01 17.70
C ARG A 247 20.41 -15.46 17.27
N GLU A 248 20.53 -14.99 16.04
CA GLU A 248 21.76 -14.39 15.52
C GLU A 248 21.92 -12.94 16.02
N PHE A 249 20.82 -12.19 16.09
CA PHE A 249 20.86 -10.75 16.41
C PHE A 249 20.65 -10.43 17.89
N PHE A 250 19.92 -11.27 18.63
CA PHE A 250 19.58 -10.98 20.03
C PHE A 250 20.28 -11.94 20.98
N GLU A 251 20.97 -11.36 21.97
CA GLU A 251 21.63 -12.11 23.04
C GLU A 251 20.62 -12.58 24.12
N GLY A 252 21.04 -13.57 24.92
CA GLY A 252 20.24 -14.11 26.02
C GLY A 252 19.48 -15.38 25.65
N ASP A 253 18.51 -15.75 26.50
CA ASP A 253 17.66 -16.93 26.28
C ASP A 253 16.42 -16.56 25.44
N PRO A 254 16.34 -16.97 24.16
CA PRO A 254 15.24 -16.61 23.27
C PRO A 254 13.89 -17.16 23.76
N SER A 255 13.88 -18.27 24.53
CA SER A 255 12.63 -18.87 25.02
C SER A 255 11.88 -17.96 26.00
N ARG A 256 12.58 -16.98 26.59
CA ARG A 256 12.01 -15.96 27.48
C ARG A 256 11.54 -14.71 26.75
N ALA A 257 11.90 -14.56 25.48
CA ALA A 257 11.52 -13.41 24.66
C ALA A 257 10.17 -13.64 23.98
N LEU A 258 9.23 -12.69 24.16
CA LEU A 258 7.89 -12.74 23.56
C LEU A 258 7.95 -12.92 22.03
N PRO A 259 8.76 -12.15 21.25
CA PRO A 259 8.76 -12.26 19.80
C PRO A 259 9.12 -13.67 19.30
N TYR A 260 10.13 -14.28 19.92
CA TYR A 260 10.60 -15.61 19.53
C TYR A 260 9.56 -16.71 19.82
N LYS A 261 8.93 -16.64 21.01
CA LYS A 261 7.93 -17.60 21.45
C LYS A 261 6.65 -17.49 20.62
N ASP A 262 6.12 -16.28 20.46
CA ASP A 262 4.83 -16.06 19.81
C ASP A 262 4.92 -16.37 18.32
N VAL A 263 5.96 -15.89 17.62
CA VAL A 263 6.17 -16.26 16.20
C VAL A 263 6.39 -17.76 16.05
N GLY A 264 7.13 -18.41 16.97
CA GLY A 264 7.28 -19.87 16.98
C GLY A 264 5.95 -20.63 17.10
N ASN A 265 4.98 -20.07 17.81
CA ASN A 265 3.64 -20.63 17.96
C ASN A 265 2.67 -20.18 16.86
N GLY A 266 3.13 -19.44 15.85
CA GLY A 266 2.28 -18.89 14.78
C GLY A 266 1.39 -17.72 15.22
N ILE A 267 1.75 -17.04 16.32
CA ILE A 267 1.03 -15.88 16.84
C ILE A 267 1.73 -14.61 16.34
N ALA A 268 1.00 -13.78 15.60
CA ALA A 268 1.44 -12.43 15.27
C ALA A 268 1.14 -11.51 16.47
N PHE A 269 2.15 -11.27 17.30
CA PHE A 269 2.04 -10.40 18.48
C PHE A 269 1.94 -8.92 18.07
N ALA A 270 1.43 -8.06 18.96
CA ALA A 270 1.31 -6.64 18.67
C ALA A 270 2.69 -5.96 18.60
N GLY A 271 2.94 -5.16 17.56
CA GLY A 271 4.24 -4.53 17.28
C GLY A 271 5.22 -5.41 16.49
N ILE A 272 4.78 -6.58 15.99
CA ILE A 272 5.57 -7.50 15.16
C ILE A 272 6.16 -6.85 13.90
N GLU A 273 5.52 -5.79 13.38
CA GLU A 273 5.95 -5.02 12.21
C GLU A 273 7.37 -4.47 12.38
N TYR A 274 7.76 -4.10 13.61
CA TYR A 274 9.12 -3.62 13.91
C TYR A 274 10.20 -4.70 13.85
N TYR A 275 9.80 -5.97 13.69
CA TYR A 275 10.70 -7.10 13.48
C TYR A 275 10.71 -7.58 12.02
N LEU A 276 10.13 -6.81 11.08
CA LEU A 276 10.09 -7.12 9.65
C LEU A 276 11.42 -7.66 9.08
N PRO A 277 12.60 -7.08 9.39
CA PRO A 277 13.89 -7.59 8.87
C PRO A 277 14.27 -9.01 9.27
N LEU A 278 13.60 -9.62 10.25
CA LEU A 278 13.81 -11.01 10.64
C LEU A 278 13.03 -12.00 9.77
N PHE A 279 12.00 -11.54 9.04
CA PHE A 279 11.20 -12.40 8.14
C PHE A 279 11.81 -12.56 6.75
N PHE A 280 12.81 -11.75 6.41
CA PHE A 280 13.42 -11.74 5.09
C PHE A 280 14.92 -11.88 5.17
N GLU A 281 15.53 -12.50 4.16
CA GLU A 281 17.00 -12.53 4.02
C GLU A 281 17.49 -11.11 3.73
N GLU A 282 16.85 -10.49 2.75
CA GLU A 282 17.03 -9.09 2.36
C GLU A 282 15.69 -8.37 2.39
N THR A 283 15.70 -7.17 2.95
CA THR A 283 14.54 -6.26 2.94
C THR A 283 14.69 -5.21 1.84
N ALA A 284 13.59 -4.62 1.43
CA ALA A 284 13.57 -3.50 0.51
C ALA A 284 13.52 -2.15 1.24
N THR A 285 13.72 -1.10 0.48
CA THR A 285 13.40 0.29 0.78
C THR A 285 12.34 0.77 -0.20
N LEU A 286 11.78 1.97 0.04
CA LEU A 286 10.87 2.57 -0.94
C LEU A 286 11.51 2.71 -2.33
N MET A 287 12.82 2.93 -2.41
CA MET A 287 13.53 3.11 -3.68
C MET A 287 13.54 1.83 -4.54
N ASP A 288 13.41 0.65 -3.93
CA ASP A 288 13.31 -0.62 -4.66
C ASP A 288 11.93 -0.83 -5.31
N TYR A 289 10.92 -0.06 -4.89
CA TYR A 289 9.59 -0.02 -5.50
C TYR A 289 9.44 1.08 -6.56
N VAL A 290 10.25 2.14 -6.47
CA VAL A 290 10.14 3.28 -7.38
C VAL A 290 10.77 2.92 -8.74
N PRO A 291 10.04 3.07 -9.86
CA PRO A 291 10.57 2.76 -11.19
C PRO A 291 11.83 3.56 -11.56
N GLN A 292 12.70 2.94 -12.36
CA GLN A 292 13.88 3.63 -12.87
C GLN A 292 13.49 4.84 -13.73
N GLY A 293 14.23 5.94 -13.59
CA GLY A 293 13.94 7.20 -14.31
C GLY A 293 12.95 8.11 -13.58
N SER A 294 12.42 7.68 -12.43
CA SER A 294 11.64 8.55 -11.55
C SER A 294 12.38 9.80 -11.11
N LEU A 295 11.63 10.90 -11.00
CA LEU A 295 12.12 12.15 -10.42
C LEU A 295 11.89 12.13 -8.91
N VAL A 296 12.90 12.49 -8.12
CA VAL A 296 12.76 12.67 -6.68
C VAL A 296 12.73 14.16 -6.36
N ILE A 297 11.68 14.60 -5.69
CA ILE A 297 11.51 15.97 -5.19
C ILE A 297 11.57 15.93 -3.67
N THR A 298 12.50 16.65 -3.07
CA THR A 298 12.48 16.93 -1.62
C THR A 298 11.71 18.22 -1.39
N HIS A 299 10.58 18.16 -0.69
CA HIS A 299 9.72 19.29 -0.38
C HIS A 299 9.88 19.72 1.08
N GLY A 300 10.14 21.01 1.29
CA GLY A 300 10.46 21.60 2.59
C GLY A 300 11.87 21.25 3.09
N ASP A 301 12.09 21.36 4.40
CA ASP A 301 13.35 21.02 5.07
C ASP A 301 13.56 19.50 5.22
N ALA A 302 13.16 18.72 4.22
CA ALA A 302 13.31 17.26 4.16
C ALA A 302 14.77 16.78 4.02
N GLN A 303 15.74 17.71 4.03
CA GLN A 303 17.18 17.43 3.88
C GLN A 303 17.98 17.54 5.20
N ASN A 304 17.34 17.95 6.29
CA ASN A 304 17.96 18.06 7.62
C ASN A 304 17.57 16.89 8.53
#